data_AF-K1XD27-F1
#
_entry.id   AF-K1XD27-F1
#
_cell.length_a   1.000
_cell.length_b   1.000
_cell.length_c   1.000
_cell.angle_alpha   90.00
_cell.angle_beta   90.00
_cell.angle_gamma   90.00
#
_symmetry.space_group_name_H-M   'P 1'
#
loop_
_entity.id
_entity.type
_entity.pdbx_description
1 polymer ?
#
loop_
_entity_poly.entity_id
_entity_poly.type
_entity_poly.pdbx_seq_one_letter_code
_entity_poly.pdbx_strand_id
1 'polypeptide(L)'
;MLQSKSILAVFLVLSFFFHEAQAGRLRDRMFWWRKPSVIGYAKLPAAHATLINRKNKVQYMEGTQVPLQKIGTGLYLENDPTSWLGADEDWYCVFKADKQKLKDIDKIWIPRAYKKSTPVGPQKQDLWGVSEDDIVDYIESMSSELKLTSGSKKALRLYQNYQLLMLIPKQTITDGDLGLWAQCFETEDELDDFSDDVIRWKSWGVKGDRGTDAFEPNEEDWYFEPLDFFADYLPWGTKNSPRRA
;
A
#
# COMPACT_ATOMS: atom_id res chain seq x y z
N MET A 1 3.23 -48.62 64.51
CA MET A 1 3.26 -48.96 63.07
C MET A 1 2.01 -48.39 62.44
N LEU A 2 2.10 -47.19 61.85
CA LEU A 2 0.94 -46.40 61.39
C LEU A 2 0.89 -46.35 59.85
N GLN A 3 -0.34 -46.39 59.37
CA GLN A 3 -0.82 -46.66 58.02
C GLN A 3 -0.29 -45.69 56.96
N SER A 4 0.40 -46.23 55.95
CA SER A 4 0.75 -45.56 54.69
C SER A 4 -0.04 -46.17 53.54
N LYS A 5 -1.31 -45.79 53.37
CA LYS A 5 -2.12 -46.21 52.21
C LYS A 5 -3.06 -45.16 51.61
N SER A 6 -3.09 -43.92 52.09
CA SER A 6 -4.20 -43.00 51.76
C SER A 6 -3.78 -41.65 51.14
N ILE A 7 -2.69 -41.60 50.37
CA ILE A 7 -2.30 -40.37 49.64
C ILE A 7 -2.28 -40.58 48.12
N LEU A 8 -2.04 -41.81 47.64
CA LEU A 8 -1.91 -42.11 46.22
C LEU A 8 -3.23 -42.05 45.43
N ALA A 9 -4.39 -42.26 46.08
CA ALA A 9 -5.68 -42.24 45.40
C ALA A 9 -6.16 -40.82 45.04
N VAL A 10 -5.78 -39.80 45.83
CA VAL A 10 -6.23 -38.41 45.61
C VAL A 10 -5.55 -37.81 44.38
N PHE A 11 -4.29 -38.15 44.12
CA PHE A 11 -3.56 -37.65 42.94
C PHE A 11 -4.09 -38.21 41.62
N LEU A 12 -4.60 -39.44 41.59
CA LEU A 12 -5.15 -40.06 40.38
C LEU A 12 -6.50 -39.46 39.93
N VAL A 13 -7.29 -38.93 40.86
CA VAL A 13 -8.57 -38.28 40.53
C VAL A 13 -8.35 -36.86 39.99
N LEU A 14 -7.32 -36.15 40.48
CA LEU A 14 -6.99 -34.79 40.01
C LEU A 14 -6.44 -34.75 38.58
N SER A 15 -5.89 -35.84 38.04
CA SER A 15 -5.43 -35.89 36.63
C SER A 15 -6.57 -35.89 35.60
N PHE A 16 -7.81 -36.21 35.99
CA PHE A 16 -8.95 -36.22 35.05
C PHE A 16 -9.65 -34.86 34.90
N PHE A 17 -9.34 -33.87 35.75
CA PHE A 17 -9.92 -32.52 35.66
C PHE A 17 -9.10 -31.55 34.78
N PHE A 18 -7.98 -31.98 34.22
CA PHE A 18 -7.15 -31.18 33.30
C PHE A 18 -7.27 -31.65 31.84
N HIS A 19 -8.47 -32.05 31.40
CA HIS A 19 -8.69 -32.41 30.00
C HIS A 19 -8.97 -31.21 29.07
N GLU A 20 -9.24 -30.03 29.62
CA GLU A 20 -9.28 -28.80 28.81
C GLU A 20 -7.90 -28.15 28.79
N ALA A 21 -7.21 -28.32 27.66
CA ALA A 21 -5.98 -27.61 27.34
C ALA A 21 -6.20 -26.09 27.43
N GLN A 22 -5.82 -25.48 28.55
CA GLN A 22 -5.75 -24.02 28.75
C GLN A 22 -4.71 -23.31 27.83
N ALA A 23 -4.22 -24.00 26.80
CA ALA A 23 -3.28 -23.46 25.82
C ALA A 23 -3.93 -22.49 24.81
N GLY A 24 -5.26 -22.48 24.64
CA GLY A 24 -5.95 -21.62 23.67
C GLY A 24 -5.91 -20.12 24.02
N ARG A 25 -6.24 -19.76 25.27
CA ARG A 25 -6.40 -18.34 25.67
C ARG A 25 -5.09 -17.56 25.78
N LEU A 26 -4.00 -18.21 26.22
CA LEU A 26 -2.68 -17.57 26.24
C LEU A 26 -2.12 -17.43 24.83
N ARG A 27 -2.38 -18.40 23.94
CA ARG A 27 -1.92 -18.35 22.55
C ARG A 27 -2.64 -17.26 21.75
N ASP A 28 -3.94 -17.02 21.96
CA ASP A 28 -4.64 -15.92 21.28
C ASP A 28 -4.17 -14.53 21.76
N ARG A 29 -3.87 -14.37 23.05
CA ARG A 29 -3.26 -13.13 23.56
C ARG A 29 -1.80 -12.96 23.12
N MET A 30 -1.06 -14.05 22.98
CA MET A 30 0.35 -14.06 22.57
C MET A 30 0.55 -14.03 21.04
N PHE A 31 -0.52 -14.10 20.24
CA PHE A 31 -0.42 -14.03 18.77
C PHE A 31 -1.23 -12.88 18.16
N TRP A 32 -1.94 -12.07 18.97
CA TRP A 32 -2.65 -10.87 18.48
C TRP A 32 -1.74 -9.86 17.76
N TRP A 33 -0.47 -9.73 18.16
CA TRP A 33 0.50 -8.87 17.47
C TRP A 33 0.90 -9.35 16.07
N ARG A 34 0.58 -10.61 15.71
CA ARG A 34 0.82 -11.19 14.38
C ARG A 34 -0.39 -11.06 13.44
N LYS A 35 -1.46 -10.40 13.86
CA LYS A 35 -2.60 -10.18 12.95
C LYS A 35 -2.16 -9.26 11.80
N PRO A 36 -2.34 -9.69 10.55
CA PRO A 36 -2.01 -8.86 9.41
C PRO A 36 -2.91 -7.63 9.39
N SER A 37 -2.34 -6.48 9.04
CA SER A 37 -3.05 -5.19 8.97
C SER A 37 -3.22 -4.79 7.51
N VAL A 38 -4.37 -4.17 7.17
CA VAL A 38 -4.57 -3.58 5.83
C VAL A 38 -3.53 -2.49 5.62
N ILE A 39 -2.85 -2.53 4.49
CA ILE A 39 -1.79 -1.59 4.13
C ILE A 39 -2.13 -0.71 2.93
N GLY A 40 -3.19 -1.05 2.21
CA GLY A 40 -3.65 -0.33 1.03
C GLY A 40 -4.39 -1.24 0.07
N TYR A 41 -4.76 -0.66 -1.05
CA TYR A 41 -5.61 -1.28 -2.04
C TYR A 41 -5.05 -1.09 -3.45
N ALA A 42 -5.46 -1.89 -4.42
CA ALA A 42 -5.10 -1.66 -5.82
C ALA A 42 -6.11 -2.31 -6.76
N LYS A 43 -6.25 -1.75 -7.97
CA LYS A 43 -6.92 -2.40 -9.09
C LYS A 43 -5.93 -3.29 -9.86
N LEU A 44 -6.31 -4.53 -10.14
CA LEU A 44 -5.49 -5.48 -10.87
C LEU A 44 -6.26 -6.15 -12.00
N PRO A 45 -5.60 -6.48 -13.13
CA PRO A 45 -6.22 -7.28 -14.17
C PRO A 45 -6.73 -8.61 -13.61
N ALA A 46 -7.88 -9.09 -14.09
CA ALA A 46 -8.53 -10.31 -13.61
C ALA A 46 -7.59 -11.54 -13.54
N ALA A 47 -6.66 -11.66 -14.50
CA ALA A 47 -5.65 -12.72 -14.52
C ALA A 47 -4.73 -12.69 -13.28
N HIS A 48 -4.30 -11.49 -12.85
CA HIS A 48 -3.45 -11.31 -11.67
C HIS A 48 -4.25 -11.52 -10.37
N ALA A 49 -5.46 -10.96 -10.31
CA ALA A 49 -6.36 -11.12 -9.17
C ALA A 49 -6.71 -12.59 -8.91
N THR A 50 -7.02 -13.36 -9.97
CA THR A 50 -7.26 -14.80 -9.88
C THR A 50 -6.06 -15.55 -9.32
N LEU A 51 -4.84 -15.19 -9.75
CA LEU A 51 -3.62 -15.83 -9.26
C LEU A 51 -3.38 -15.53 -7.77
N ILE A 52 -3.64 -14.30 -7.33
CA ILE A 52 -3.58 -13.90 -5.92
C ILE A 52 -4.58 -14.72 -5.10
N ASN A 53 -5.86 -14.73 -5.48
CA ASN A 53 -6.93 -15.39 -4.71
C ASN A 53 -6.72 -16.91 -4.54
N ARG A 54 -6.05 -17.58 -5.48
CA ARG A 54 -5.75 -19.02 -5.36
C ARG A 54 -4.87 -19.36 -4.16
N LYS A 55 -4.00 -18.45 -3.73
CA LYS A 55 -3.04 -18.69 -2.63
C LYS A 55 -3.10 -17.64 -1.53
N ASN A 56 -3.86 -16.58 -1.74
CA ASN A 56 -3.84 -15.32 -1.01
C ASN A 56 -2.41 -14.82 -0.74
N LYS A 57 -1.55 -14.95 -1.75
CA LYS A 57 -0.14 -14.57 -1.69
C LYS A 57 0.18 -13.62 -2.82
N VAL A 58 0.84 -12.53 -2.48
CA VAL A 58 1.34 -11.56 -3.46
C VAL A 58 2.62 -12.13 -4.08
N GLN A 59 2.67 -12.11 -5.41
CA GLN A 59 3.88 -12.37 -6.19
C GLN A 59 4.14 -11.14 -7.06
N TYR A 60 5.40 -10.82 -7.31
CA TYR A 60 5.71 -9.78 -8.27
C TYR A 60 5.29 -10.26 -9.66
N MET A 61 4.42 -9.49 -10.31
CA MET A 61 3.96 -9.73 -11.67
C MET A 61 4.39 -8.54 -12.51
N GLU A 62 5.13 -8.80 -13.58
CA GLU A 62 5.56 -7.75 -14.50
C GLU A 62 4.35 -7.25 -15.30
N GLY A 63 4.28 -5.94 -15.54
CA GLY A 63 3.23 -5.37 -16.38
C GLY A 63 1.89 -5.05 -15.69
N THR A 64 1.79 -5.07 -14.35
CA THR A 64 0.68 -4.38 -13.67
C THR A 64 0.65 -2.91 -14.08
N GLN A 65 -0.54 -2.35 -14.35
CA GLN A 65 -0.71 -0.96 -14.76
C GLN A 65 0.14 -0.06 -13.87
N VAL A 66 1.03 0.69 -14.51
CA VAL A 66 2.00 1.49 -13.79
C VAL A 66 1.62 2.95 -13.98
N PRO A 67 1.53 3.76 -12.93
CA PRO A 67 1.24 5.18 -13.05
C PRO A 67 2.17 5.84 -14.07
N LEU A 68 1.71 6.86 -14.81
CA LEU A 68 2.57 7.63 -15.71
C LEU A 68 3.76 8.25 -14.96
N GLN A 69 3.58 8.55 -13.67
CA GLN A 69 4.57 9.15 -12.77
C GLN A 69 5.14 8.10 -11.81
N LYS A 70 5.93 7.17 -12.35
CA LYS A 70 6.52 6.06 -11.59
C LYS A 70 7.59 6.57 -10.64
N ILE A 71 7.59 6.05 -9.41
CA ILE A 71 8.69 6.22 -8.43
C ILE A 71 9.45 4.90 -8.23
N GLY A 72 9.40 4.03 -9.26
CA GLY A 72 10.12 2.78 -9.32
C GLY A 72 9.33 1.56 -9.75
N THR A 73 9.96 0.40 -9.60
CA THR A 73 9.43 -0.92 -10.01
C THR A 73 8.92 -1.70 -8.81
N GLY A 74 7.64 -2.11 -8.85
CA GLY A 74 7.02 -2.85 -7.76
C GLY A 74 5.49 -2.78 -7.81
N LEU A 75 4.86 -2.99 -6.66
CA LEU A 75 3.41 -2.93 -6.48
C LEU A 75 3.00 -1.56 -5.95
N TYR A 76 2.15 -0.86 -6.70
CA TYR A 76 1.56 0.40 -6.25
C TYR A 76 0.26 0.12 -5.52
N LEU A 77 0.12 0.74 -4.36
CA LEU A 77 -1.08 0.72 -3.54
C LEU A 77 -1.62 2.14 -3.37
N GLU A 78 -2.93 2.17 -3.15
CA GLU A 78 -3.77 3.31 -2.84
C GLU A 78 -4.16 3.27 -1.37
N ASN A 79 -4.26 4.43 -0.72
CA ASN A 79 -4.60 4.50 0.70
C ASN A 79 -6.11 4.48 0.97
N ASP A 80 -6.90 4.82 -0.05
CA ASP A 80 -8.33 5.07 0.03
C ASP A 80 -9.01 4.27 -1.09
N PRO A 81 -9.90 3.32 -0.76
CA PRO A 81 -10.57 2.50 -1.75
C PRO A 81 -11.75 3.21 -2.42
N THR A 82 -11.99 4.51 -2.23
CA THR A 82 -13.11 5.20 -2.91
C THR A 82 -12.68 6.06 -4.11
N SER A 83 -11.37 6.16 -4.38
CA SER A 83 -10.80 7.14 -5.32
C SER A 83 -10.17 6.49 -6.56
N TRP A 84 -10.81 5.47 -7.11
CA TRP A 84 -10.23 4.66 -8.18
C TRP A 84 -10.09 5.41 -9.51
N LEU A 85 -8.89 5.34 -10.09
CA LEU A 85 -8.64 5.63 -11.49
C LEU A 85 -8.22 4.32 -12.18
N GLY A 86 -9.02 3.78 -13.09
CA GLY A 86 -8.70 2.53 -13.77
C GLY A 86 -9.76 2.07 -14.78
N ALA A 87 -9.48 0.96 -15.48
CA ALA A 87 -10.42 0.39 -16.44
C ALA A 87 -11.58 -0.34 -15.74
N ASP A 88 -12.71 -0.46 -16.43
CA ASP A 88 -13.92 -1.10 -15.90
C ASP A 88 -13.76 -2.63 -15.70
N GLU A 89 -12.72 -3.25 -16.29
CA GLU A 89 -12.50 -4.70 -16.25
C GLU A 89 -11.50 -5.16 -15.17
N ASP A 90 -10.93 -4.23 -14.39
CA ASP A 90 -9.98 -4.57 -13.33
C ASP A 90 -10.69 -4.95 -12.03
N TRP A 91 -10.14 -5.93 -11.31
CA TRP A 91 -10.61 -6.38 -10.00
C TRP A 91 -10.06 -5.50 -8.88
N TYR A 92 -10.81 -5.40 -7.79
CA TYR A 92 -10.50 -4.59 -6.61
C TYR A 92 -9.81 -5.42 -5.55
N CYS A 93 -8.58 -5.07 -5.16
CA CYS A 93 -7.77 -5.87 -4.25
C CYS A 93 -7.44 -5.13 -2.97
N VAL A 94 -7.57 -5.83 -1.84
CA VAL A 94 -7.09 -5.40 -0.53
C VAL A 94 -5.78 -6.11 -0.18
N PHE A 95 -4.80 -5.35 0.29
CA PHE A 95 -3.48 -5.87 0.67
C PHE A 95 -3.29 -5.76 2.17
N LYS A 96 -2.79 -6.83 2.77
CA LYS A 96 -2.42 -6.89 4.19
C LYS A 96 -0.95 -7.29 4.34
N ALA A 97 -0.32 -6.80 5.40
CA ALA A 97 1.04 -7.17 5.78
C ALA A 97 1.13 -7.56 7.25
N ASP A 98 2.17 -8.32 7.60
CA ASP A 98 2.50 -8.55 9.00
C ASP A 98 2.82 -7.21 9.68
N LYS A 99 2.13 -6.93 10.78
CA LYS A 99 2.18 -5.63 11.45
C LYS A 99 3.58 -5.28 11.96
N GLN A 100 4.33 -6.28 12.44
CA GLN A 100 5.68 -6.04 12.99
C GLN A 100 6.66 -5.78 11.84
N LYS A 101 6.60 -6.60 10.78
CA LYS A 101 7.41 -6.38 9.57
C LYS A 101 7.14 -5.03 8.91
N LEU A 102 5.86 -4.63 8.85
CA LEU A 102 5.48 -3.31 8.35
C LEU A 102 6.02 -2.19 9.23
N LYS A 103 6.05 -2.36 10.56
CA LYS A 103 6.62 -1.37 11.47
C LYS A 103 8.12 -1.22 11.26
N ASP A 104 8.82 -2.33 11.09
CA ASP A 104 10.28 -2.40 11.06
C ASP A 104 10.88 -1.99 9.70
N ILE A 105 10.14 -2.13 8.60
CA ILE A 105 10.61 -1.69 7.29
C ILE A 105 10.64 -0.16 7.18
N ASP A 106 11.68 0.36 6.55
CA ASP A 106 11.79 1.79 6.27
C ASP A 106 10.71 2.25 5.30
N LYS A 107 10.25 3.48 5.53
CA LYS A 107 9.28 4.19 4.70
C LYS A 107 9.86 5.55 4.39
N ILE A 108 9.86 5.94 3.13
CA ILE A 108 10.45 7.20 2.69
C ILE A 108 9.50 7.93 1.74
N TRP A 109 9.45 9.26 1.88
CA TRP A 109 8.81 10.12 0.91
C TRP A 109 9.70 10.31 -0.33
N ILE A 110 9.11 10.17 -1.50
CA ILE A 110 9.75 10.50 -2.78
C ILE A 110 9.13 11.79 -3.32
N PRO A 111 9.81 12.94 -3.15
CA PRO A 111 9.31 14.20 -3.66
C PRO A 111 9.31 14.17 -5.19
N ARG A 112 8.51 15.05 -5.82
CA ARG A 112 8.49 15.18 -7.27
C ARG A 112 9.87 15.56 -7.83
N ALA A 113 10.56 16.44 -7.12
CA ALA A 113 11.90 16.90 -7.46
C ALA A 113 12.68 17.25 -6.19
N TYR A 114 14.00 17.25 -6.28
CA TYR A 114 14.89 17.67 -5.20
C TYR A 114 16.04 18.54 -5.72
N LYS A 115 16.70 19.26 -4.80
CA LYS A 115 17.90 20.03 -5.11
C LYS A 115 19.13 19.13 -5.00
N LYS A 116 19.77 18.82 -6.12
CA LYS A 116 21.03 18.09 -6.18
C LYS A 116 22.19 19.05 -6.33
N SER A 117 23.20 18.93 -5.48
CA SER A 117 24.44 19.70 -5.61
C SER A 117 25.24 19.17 -6.80
N THR A 118 25.57 20.06 -7.74
CA THR A 118 26.42 19.76 -8.90
C THR A 118 27.65 20.69 -8.92
N PRO A 119 28.69 20.42 -9.71
CA PRO A 119 29.85 21.31 -9.81
C PRO A 119 29.52 22.75 -10.25
N VAL A 120 28.40 22.95 -10.94
CA VAL A 120 27.92 24.27 -11.40
C VAL A 120 26.90 24.90 -10.44
N GLY A 121 26.67 24.29 -9.27
CA GLY A 121 25.71 24.74 -8.26
C GLY A 121 24.55 23.77 -8.03
N PRO A 122 23.61 24.11 -7.13
CA PRO A 122 22.42 23.29 -6.89
C PRO A 122 21.49 23.32 -8.11
N GLN A 123 21.15 22.14 -8.63
CA GLN A 123 20.20 21.96 -9.72
C GLN A 123 18.97 21.20 -9.25
N LYS A 124 17.81 21.54 -9.79
CA LYS A 124 16.56 20.80 -9.55
C LYS A 124 16.58 19.53 -10.42
N GLN A 125 16.42 18.37 -9.80
CA GLN A 125 16.30 17.09 -10.48
C GLN A 125 14.92 16.49 -10.19
N ASP A 126 14.15 16.20 -11.24
CA ASP A 126 12.89 15.47 -11.14
C ASP A 126 13.15 13.99 -10.79
N LEU A 127 12.29 13.41 -9.96
CA LEU A 127 12.34 12.02 -9.52
C LEU A 127 11.16 11.20 -10.04
N TRP A 128 10.07 11.83 -10.46
CA TRP A 128 8.92 11.07 -10.95
C TRP A 128 9.09 10.74 -12.44
N GLY A 129 8.93 9.47 -12.80
CA GLY A 129 9.12 8.99 -14.17
C GLY A 129 10.57 8.72 -14.56
N VAL A 130 11.51 8.79 -13.61
CA VAL A 130 12.92 8.44 -13.83
C VAL A 130 13.15 6.93 -13.67
N SER A 131 14.38 6.48 -13.89
CA SER A 131 14.74 5.07 -13.75
C SER A 131 14.71 4.60 -12.28
N GLU A 132 14.58 3.29 -12.07
CA GLU A 132 14.67 2.69 -10.73
C GLU A 132 16.02 3.00 -10.07
N ASP A 133 17.10 3.00 -10.85
CA ASP A 133 18.45 3.28 -10.35
C ASP A 133 18.58 4.73 -9.87
N ASP A 134 18.00 5.70 -10.59
CA ASP A 134 17.99 7.11 -10.16
C ASP A 134 17.22 7.32 -8.84
N ILE A 135 16.10 6.60 -8.66
CA ILE A 135 15.35 6.63 -7.40
C ILE A 135 16.17 6.01 -6.27
N VAL A 136 16.81 4.88 -6.52
CA VAL A 136 17.67 4.19 -5.54
C VAL A 136 18.83 5.09 -5.14
N ASP A 137 19.52 5.73 -6.10
CA ASP A 137 20.61 6.68 -5.86
C ASP A 137 20.15 7.86 -5.00
N TYR A 138 18.95 8.40 -5.26
CA TYR A 138 18.36 9.43 -4.41
C TYR A 138 18.16 8.94 -2.97
N ILE A 139 17.55 7.77 -2.78
CA ILE A 139 17.32 7.20 -1.44
C ILE A 139 18.65 6.92 -0.72
N GLU A 140 19.66 6.45 -1.46
CA GLU A 140 21.01 6.21 -0.93
C GLU A 140 21.69 7.50 -0.48
N SER A 141 21.55 8.58 -1.25
CA SER A 141 22.09 9.89 -0.87
C SER A 141 21.50 10.42 0.45
N MET A 142 20.25 10.05 0.76
CA MET A 142 19.55 10.41 1.99
C MET A 142 19.72 9.37 3.11
N SER A 143 20.26 8.19 2.82
CA SER A 143 20.21 7.03 3.71
C SER A 143 20.89 7.26 5.07
N SER A 144 22.03 7.96 5.06
CA SER A 144 22.82 8.27 6.27
C SER A 144 22.10 9.29 7.16
N GLU A 145 21.52 10.32 6.56
CA GLU A 145 20.74 11.34 7.27
C GLU A 145 19.46 10.75 7.87
N LEU A 146 18.74 9.95 7.08
CA LEU A 146 17.46 9.35 7.46
C LEU A 146 17.60 8.05 8.26
N LYS A 147 18.83 7.56 8.45
CA LYS A 147 19.14 6.31 9.18
C LYS A 147 18.32 5.13 8.66
N LEU A 148 18.35 4.88 7.35
CA LEU A 148 17.66 3.74 6.75
C LEU A 148 18.40 2.44 7.10
N THR A 149 17.67 1.44 7.55
CA THR A 149 18.21 0.13 7.97
C THR A 149 17.90 -1.00 6.99
N SER A 150 16.84 -0.85 6.18
CA SER A 150 16.33 -1.86 5.25
C SER A 150 17.09 -1.87 3.92
N GLY A 151 17.81 -0.78 3.61
CA GLY A 151 18.42 -0.53 2.31
C GLY A 151 17.49 0.21 1.34
N SER A 152 18.10 0.95 0.41
CA SER A 152 17.43 1.81 -0.59
C SER A 152 16.46 1.05 -1.50
N LYS A 153 16.82 -0.17 -1.88
CA LYS A 153 16.02 -1.04 -2.76
C LYS A 153 14.80 -1.68 -2.08
N LYS A 154 14.73 -1.65 -0.75
CA LYS A 154 13.66 -2.29 0.05
C LYS A 154 12.71 -1.32 0.72
N ALA A 155 13.13 -0.07 0.95
CA ALA A 155 12.31 0.93 1.61
C ALA A 155 10.99 1.16 0.85
N LEU A 156 9.87 1.18 1.59
CA LEU A 156 8.58 1.53 1.03
C LEU A 156 8.59 2.99 0.62
N ARG A 157 8.12 3.28 -0.59
CA ARG A 157 8.21 4.61 -1.17
C ARG A 157 6.84 5.22 -1.26
N LEU A 158 6.65 6.35 -0.61
CA LEU A 158 5.39 7.06 -0.59
C LEU A 158 5.53 8.35 -1.37
N TYR A 159 4.47 8.72 -2.08
CA TYR A 159 4.36 10.03 -2.71
C TYR A 159 2.91 10.49 -2.69
N GLN A 160 2.72 11.79 -2.81
CA GLN A 160 1.39 12.39 -2.85
C GLN A 160 1.22 13.14 -4.17
N ASN A 161 0.21 12.74 -4.93
CA ASN A 161 -0.32 13.53 -6.04
C ASN A 161 -1.78 13.88 -5.69
N TYR A 162 -2.74 13.70 -6.59
CA TYR A 162 -4.18 13.81 -6.30
C TYR A 162 -4.63 12.88 -5.16
N GLN A 163 -3.92 11.76 -4.96
CA GLN A 163 -4.07 10.91 -3.78
C GLN A 163 -2.73 10.42 -3.24
N LEU A 164 -2.77 9.77 -2.07
CA LEU A 164 -1.60 9.15 -1.47
C LEU A 164 -1.34 7.79 -2.12
N LEU A 165 -0.12 7.59 -2.62
CA LEU A 165 0.30 6.35 -3.26
C LEU A 165 1.54 5.78 -2.55
N MET A 166 1.57 4.46 -2.42
CA MET A 166 2.69 3.73 -1.85
C MET A 166 3.16 2.68 -2.83
N LEU A 167 4.44 2.74 -3.19
CA LEU A 167 5.15 1.69 -3.91
C LEU A 167 5.81 0.74 -2.91
N ILE A 168 5.47 -0.54 -3.02
CA ILE A 168 6.21 -1.65 -2.43
C ILE A 168 7.24 -2.13 -3.48
N PRO A 169 8.55 -1.92 -3.25
CA PRO A 169 9.56 -2.29 -4.24
C PRO A 169 9.54 -3.78 -4.58
N LYS A 170 9.91 -4.11 -5.83
CA LYS A 170 10.03 -5.50 -6.31
C LYS A 170 10.85 -6.39 -5.38
N GLN A 171 11.96 -5.87 -4.85
CA GLN A 171 12.84 -6.64 -3.97
C GLN A 171 12.14 -6.99 -2.65
N THR A 172 11.41 -6.04 -2.06
CA THR A 172 10.61 -6.25 -0.84
C THR A 172 9.54 -7.33 -1.01
N ILE A 173 8.91 -7.39 -2.18
CA ILE A 173 7.90 -8.41 -2.52
C ILE A 173 8.58 -9.78 -2.68
N THR A 174 9.65 -9.83 -3.47
CA THR A 174 10.35 -11.09 -3.82
C THR A 174 10.97 -11.74 -2.59
N ASP A 175 11.56 -10.95 -1.70
CA ASP A 175 12.21 -11.44 -0.49
C ASP A 175 11.20 -11.78 0.63
N GLY A 176 9.92 -11.41 0.47
CA GLY A 176 8.88 -11.68 1.46
C GLY A 176 9.03 -10.87 2.75
N ASP A 177 9.69 -9.72 2.68
CA ASP A 177 10.07 -8.89 3.84
C ASP A 177 8.83 -8.47 4.65
N LEU A 178 7.70 -8.21 3.97
CA LEU A 178 6.45 -7.77 4.58
C LEU A 178 5.48 -8.90 4.99
N GLY A 179 5.70 -10.14 4.52
CA GLY A 179 4.72 -11.22 4.71
C GLY A 179 3.36 -10.88 4.10
N LEU A 180 3.37 -10.41 2.85
CA LEU A 180 2.17 -9.91 2.16
C LEU A 180 1.11 -11.00 1.98
N TRP A 181 -0.13 -10.58 2.18
CA TRP A 181 -1.36 -11.30 1.90
C TRP A 181 -2.27 -10.38 1.11
N ALA A 182 -3.06 -10.92 0.18
CA ALA A 182 -4.03 -10.13 -0.56
C ALA A 182 -5.24 -10.96 -0.93
N GLN A 183 -6.36 -10.27 -1.13
CA GLN A 183 -7.60 -10.80 -1.65
C GLN A 183 -8.21 -9.78 -2.61
N CYS A 184 -8.78 -10.28 -3.69
CA CYS A 184 -9.35 -9.49 -4.77
C CYS A 184 -10.81 -9.85 -5.02
N PHE A 185 -11.57 -8.86 -5.48
CA PHE A 185 -13.02 -8.91 -5.68
C PHE A 185 -13.35 -8.41 -7.09
N GLU A 186 -14.42 -8.93 -7.67
CA GLU A 186 -14.84 -8.54 -9.03
C GLU A 186 -15.47 -7.15 -9.03
N THR A 187 -16.08 -6.77 -7.92
CA THR A 187 -16.82 -5.52 -7.77
C THR A 187 -16.31 -4.68 -6.60
N GLU A 188 -16.55 -3.38 -6.67
CA GLU A 188 -16.23 -2.44 -5.59
C GLU A 188 -17.07 -2.73 -4.34
N ASP A 189 -18.37 -3.03 -4.51
CA ASP A 189 -19.29 -3.39 -3.41
C ASP A 189 -18.76 -4.57 -2.58
N GLU A 190 -18.22 -5.61 -3.22
CA GLU A 190 -17.62 -6.76 -2.53
C GLU A 190 -16.35 -6.38 -1.74
N LEU A 191 -15.56 -5.42 -2.25
CA LEU A 191 -14.41 -4.90 -1.52
C LEU A 191 -14.89 -4.10 -0.30
N ASP A 192 -15.87 -3.22 -0.47
CA ASP A 192 -16.41 -2.38 0.60
C ASP A 192 -17.03 -3.22 1.73
N ASP A 193 -17.79 -4.26 1.37
CA ASP A 193 -18.31 -5.24 2.32
C ASP A 193 -17.19 -5.94 3.12
N PHE A 194 -16.01 -6.09 2.51
CA PHE A 194 -14.85 -6.70 3.15
C PHE A 194 -13.99 -5.71 3.95
N SER A 195 -13.77 -4.50 3.44
CA SER A 195 -12.93 -3.45 4.02
C SER A 195 -13.08 -2.10 3.30
N ASP A 196 -13.57 -1.10 4.02
CA ASP A 196 -13.76 0.30 3.61
C ASP A 196 -12.78 1.28 4.33
N ASP A 197 -11.71 0.75 4.92
CA ASP A 197 -10.79 1.50 5.78
C ASP A 197 -9.91 2.50 4.98
N VAL A 198 -9.95 3.78 5.33
CA VAL A 198 -8.96 4.76 4.83
C VAL A 198 -7.65 4.66 5.62
N ILE A 199 -6.57 4.25 4.96
CA ILE A 199 -5.28 3.97 5.61
C ILE A 199 -4.47 5.25 5.83
N ARG A 200 -4.20 5.58 7.09
CA ARG A 200 -3.48 6.80 7.49
C ARG A 200 -1.95 6.66 7.43
N TRP A 201 -1.38 6.48 6.24
CA TRP A 201 0.08 6.31 6.08
C TRP A 201 0.92 7.46 6.64
N LYS A 202 0.38 8.68 6.69
CA LYS A 202 1.04 9.83 7.32
C LYS A 202 1.42 9.59 8.79
N SER A 203 0.72 8.69 9.48
CA SER A 203 1.00 8.32 10.86
C SER A 203 2.09 7.25 11.03
N TRP A 204 2.62 6.68 9.94
CA TRP A 204 3.55 5.54 9.98
C TRP A 204 5.02 5.93 10.20
N GLY A 205 5.31 7.20 10.49
CA GLY A 205 6.68 7.67 10.68
C GLY A 205 7.51 7.62 9.39
N VAL A 206 6.91 8.03 8.28
CA VAL A 206 7.58 8.08 6.97
C VAL A 206 8.70 9.13 7.02
N LYS A 207 9.89 8.74 6.60
CA LYS A 207 11.12 9.55 6.63
C LYS A 207 11.24 10.42 5.37
N GLY A 208 12.09 11.45 5.45
CA GLY A 208 12.38 12.34 4.34
C GLY A 208 11.35 13.47 4.18
N ASP A 209 11.62 14.36 3.24
CA ASP A 209 10.73 15.45 2.87
C ASP A 209 9.76 14.97 1.78
N ARG A 210 8.47 15.23 1.97
CA ARG A 210 7.43 15.00 0.97
C ARG A 210 7.61 15.91 -0.27
N GLY A 211 8.37 16.99 -0.11
CA GLY A 211 8.44 18.10 -1.04
C GLY A 211 7.27 19.05 -0.84
N THR A 212 7.39 20.23 -1.43
CA THR A 212 6.26 21.16 -1.56
C THR A 212 5.22 20.49 -2.45
N ASP A 213 4.00 20.32 -1.95
CA ASP A 213 2.87 19.89 -2.76
C ASP A 213 2.83 20.83 -3.98
N ALA A 214 3.04 20.32 -5.19
CA ALA A 214 3.16 21.12 -6.41
C ALA A 214 1.82 21.74 -6.87
N PHE A 215 0.96 22.05 -5.91
CA PHE A 215 -0.38 22.60 -6.05
C PHE A 215 -0.69 23.59 -4.92
N GLU A 216 0.29 24.36 -4.44
CA GLU A 216 -0.03 25.78 -4.27
C GLU A 216 0.02 26.36 -5.67
N PRO A 217 -1.12 26.59 -6.35
CA PRO A 217 -1.09 27.34 -7.59
C PRO A 217 -0.40 28.65 -7.25
N ASN A 218 0.75 28.92 -7.88
CA ASN A 218 1.31 30.25 -7.82
C ASN A 218 0.18 31.18 -8.30
N GLU A 219 -0.14 32.22 -7.54
CA GLU A 219 -1.16 33.20 -7.92
C GLU A 219 -0.92 33.77 -9.34
N GLU A 220 0.31 33.67 -9.83
CA GLU A 220 0.76 34.08 -11.17
C GLU A 220 0.43 33.07 -12.29
N ASP A 221 0.20 31.78 -12.01
CA ASP A 221 -0.12 30.76 -13.03
C ASP A 221 -1.61 30.77 -13.45
N TRP A 222 -2.45 31.61 -12.82
CA TRP A 222 -3.85 31.83 -13.21
C TRP A 222 -4.04 32.80 -14.39
N TYR A 223 -2.96 33.39 -14.92
CA TYR A 223 -3.02 34.15 -16.17
C TYR A 223 -2.80 33.24 -17.40
N PHE A 224 -3.56 32.15 -17.49
CA PHE A 224 -3.94 31.68 -18.81
C PHE A 224 -5.04 32.63 -19.30
N GLU A 225 -4.66 33.56 -20.20
CA GLU A 225 -5.66 34.28 -20.98
C GLU A 225 -6.62 33.25 -21.59
N PRO A 226 -7.95 33.46 -21.49
CA PRO A 226 -8.90 32.58 -22.14
C PRO A 226 -8.65 32.63 -23.64
N LEU A 227 -7.93 31.64 -24.17
CA LEU A 227 -7.97 31.35 -25.59
C LEU A 227 -9.41 30.92 -25.88
N ASP A 228 -10.08 31.70 -26.71
CA ASP A 228 -11.41 31.53 -27.31
C ASP A 228 -11.59 30.21 -28.10
N PHE A 229 -11.01 29.10 -27.65
CA PHE A 229 -10.87 27.86 -28.41
C PHE A 229 -12.04 26.88 -28.25
N PHE A 230 -13.09 27.23 -27.49
CA PHE A 230 -14.26 26.35 -27.27
C PHE A 230 -15.58 26.90 -27.81
N ALA A 231 -15.57 27.78 -28.81
CA ALA A 231 -16.81 28.27 -29.43
C ALA A 231 -17.35 27.41 -30.59
N ASP A 232 -16.54 26.55 -31.24
CA ASP A 232 -16.89 26.02 -32.56
C ASP A 232 -17.28 24.53 -32.65
N TYR A 233 -17.42 23.80 -31.53
CA TYR A 233 -17.86 22.40 -31.54
C TYR A 233 -19.17 22.16 -30.78
N LEU A 234 -20.26 22.74 -31.27
CA LEU A 234 -21.62 22.25 -30.99
C LEU A 234 -22.46 22.18 -32.27
N PRO A 235 -22.59 21.00 -32.91
CA PRO A 235 -23.71 20.74 -33.80
C PRO A 235 -24.89 20.17 -32.99
N TRP A 236 -25.96 20.96 -33.06
CA TRP A 236 -27.34 20.68 -32.68
C TRP A 236 -27.86 19.31 -33.13
N GLY A 237 -28.69 18.67 -32.29
CA GLY A 237 -29.39 17.45 -32.71
C GLY A 237 -30.35 16.81 -31.71
N THR A 238 -31.17 17.57 -30.98
CA THR A 238 -32.32 17.01 -30.24
C THR A 238 -33.40 16.54 -31.22
N LYS A 239 -33.71 15.24 -31.25
CA LYS A 239 -34.99 14.74 -31.78
C LYS A 239 -35.73 13.89 -30.75
N ASN A 240 -36.91 14.41 -30.44
CA ASN A 240 -38.00 13.88 -29.63
C ASN A 240 -38.31 12.40 -29.86
N SER A 241 -38.50 11.67 -28.76
CA SER A 241 -39.25 10.41 -28.73
C SER A 241 -40.68 10.69 -28.23
N PRO A 242 -41.74 10.31 -28.97
CA PRO A 242 -43.10 10.39 -28.47
C PRO A 242 -43.48 9.12 -27.70
N ARG A 243 -44.01 9.34 -26.50
CA ARG A 243 -44.83 8.37 -25.75
C ARG A 243 -45.99 7.88 -26.62
N ARG A 244 -46.29 6.59 -26.56
CA ARG A 244 -47.66 6.08 -26.68
C ARG A 244 -48.00 5.21 -25.48
N ALA A 245 -49.27 5.35 -25.12
CA ALA A 245 -50.02 4.66 -24.08
C ALA A 245 -50.13 3.15 -24.34
#